data_AF-A0A359E1V1-F1
#
_entry.id   AF-A0A359E1V1-F1
#
_cell.length_a   1.000
_cell.length_b   1.000
_cell.length_c   1.000
_cell.angle_alpha   90.00
_cell.angle_beta   90.00
_cell.angle_gamma   90.00
#
_symmetry.space_group_name_H-M   'P 1'
#
loop_
_entity.id
_entity.type
_entity.pdbx_description
1 polymer ?
#
loop_
_entity_poly.entity_id
_entity_poly.type
_entity_poly.pdbx_seq_one_letter_code
_entity_poly.pdbx_strand_id
1 'polypeptide(L)'
;MIDKGKKLTGNDAEQLFNSGSIIVFKCEPTNSYPITFVSPNVKDILGFSVEYFLESDFPWAERIHEDDKEKVASRFHQIMKDGGSAINEYRFKRQDGQEIWLRDEITIQYDESGNPSAILGTSFEITDRKISELESQRETENELRNRLSYQHALAECSNLLVDATDISVFDKVLHILQGATKTDRIYFFTNKI
;
A
#
# COMPACT_ATOMS: atom_id res chain seq x y z
N MET A 1 21.14 -1.71 -39.28
CA MET A 1 22.12 -1.85 -38.17
C MET A 1 21.42 -1.37 -36.92
N ILE A 2 21.14 -2.28 -35.99
CA ILE A 2 20.46 -1.97 -34.73
C ILE A 2 21.51 -1.39 -33.78
N ASP A 3 21.26 -0.19 -33.29
CA ASP A 3 22.08 0.50 -32.30
C ASP A 3 22.17 -0.37 -31.03
N LYS A 4 23.35 -0.95 -30.78
CA LYS A 4 23.62 -1.72 -29.58
C LYS A 4 23.73 -0.72 -28.44
N GLY A 5 22.66 -0.62 -27.66
CA GLY A 5 22.50 0.32 -26.55
C GLY A 5 23.80 0.52 -25.77
N LYS A 6 24.20 1.80 -25.64
CA LYS A 6 25.28 2.21 -24.73
C LYS A 6 25.06 1.53 -23.39
N LYS A 7 26.04 0.73 -22.95
CA LYS A 7 26.09 0.27 -21.56
C LYS A 7 26.08 1.51 -20.68
N LEU A 8 25.10 1.59 -19.78
CA LEU A 8 25.08 2.58 -18.70
C LEU A 8 26.42 2.52 -17.99
N THR A 9 27.10 3.67 -17.87
CA THR A 9 28.32 3.76 -17.06
C THR A 9 27.94 3.82 -15.58
N GLY A 10 28.87 3.53 -14.67
CA GLY A 10 28.63 3.66 -13.23
C GLY A 10 28.10 5.05 -12.85
N ASN A 11 28.57 6.09 -13.54
CA ASN A 11 28.18 7.49 -13.34
C ASN A 11 26.74 7.80 -13.82
N ASP A 12 26.28 7.14 -14.90
CA ASP A 12 24.91 7.31 -15.41
C ASP A 12 23.89 6.62 -14.50
N ALA A 13 24.24 5.46 -13.95
CA ALA A 13 23.42 4.77 -12.97
C ALA A 13 23.29 5.59 -11.67
N GLU A 14 24.41 6.13 -11.17
CA GLU A 14 24.42 7.01 -10.00
C GLU A 14 23.54 8.27 -10.16
N GLN A 15 23.55 8.92 -11.34
CA GLN A 15 22.65 10.04 -11.61
C GLN A 15 21.16 9.65 -11.64
N LEU A 16 20.84 8.47 -12.17
CA LEU A 16 19.47 7.97 -12.21
C LEU A 16 18.93 7.70 -10.79
N PHE A 17 19.78 7.17 -9.91
CA PHE A 17 19.43 6.97 -8.50
C PHE A 17 19.28 8.29 -7.75
N ASN A 18 20.17 9.26 -7.97
CA ASN A 18 20.08 10.56 -7.32
C ASN A 18 18.89 11.44 -7.78
N SER A 19 18.28 11.13 -8.92
CA SER A 19 17.11 11.87 -9.44
C SER A 19 15.78 11.16 -9.19
N GLY A 20 15.80 9.93 -8.65
CA GLY A 20 14.60 9.12 -8.42
C GLY A 20 14.30 8.90 -6.93
N SER A 21 13.03 8.57 -6.63
CA SER A 21 12.57 8.10 -5.31
C SER A 21 12.98 6.64 -5.01
N ILE A 22 14.12 6.20 -5.55
CA ILE A 22 14.59 4.81 -5.50
C ILE A 22 15.87 4.76 -4.69
N ILE A 23 15.84 4.05 -3.58
CA ILE A 23 17.04 3.73 -2.81
C ILE A 23 17.61 2.43 -3.37
N VAL A 24 18.91 2.39 -3.63
CA VAL A 24 19.63 1.14 -3.97
C VAL A 24 20.41 0.72 -2.74
N PHE A 25 20.34 -0.55 -2.38
CA PHE A 25 21.07 -1.08 -1.24
C PHE A 25 21.68 -2.45 -1.52
N LYS A 26 22.71 -2.77 -0.74
CA LYS A 26 23.33 -4.09 -0.67
C LYS A 26 23.39 -4.51 0.79
N CYS A 27 22.99 -5.74 1.08
CA CYS A 27 23.16 -6.36 2.39
C CYS A 27 24.05 -7.59 2.31
N GLU A 28 24.71 -7.92 3.40
CA GLU A 28 25.32 -9.25 3.55
C GLU A 28 24.26 -10.29 3.90
N PRO A 29 24.36 -11.52 3.38
CA PRO A 29 23.45 -12.62 3.70
C PRO A 29 23.84 -13.29 5.04
N THR A 30 24.22 -12.48 6.03
CA THR A 30 24.61 -12.91 7.38
C THR A 30 23.49 -12.60 8.37
N ASN A 31 23.66 -12.95 9.65
CA ASN A 31 22.68 -12.60 10.68
C ASN A 31 22.43 -11.08 10.69
N SER A 32 21.16 -10.69 10.86
CA SER A 32 20.70 -9.29 10.87
C SER A 32 20.79 -8.53 9.53
N TYR A 33 21.34 -9.15 8.47
CA TYR A 33 21.41 -8.59 7.11
C TYR A 33 22.02 -7.16 7.04
N PRO A 34 23.24 -6.95 7.57
CA PRO A 34 23.83 -5.62 7.65
C PRO A 34 23.96 -4.99 6.26
N ILE A 35 23.63 -3.70 6.19
CA ILE A 35 23.70 -2.92 4.96
C ILE A 35 25.17 -2.55 4.71
N THR A 36 25.71 -2.98 3.57
CA THR A 36 27.11 -2.71 3.14
C THR A 36 27.21 -1.65 2.06
N PHE A 37 26.08 -1.29 1.46
CA PHE A 37 25.98 -0.15 0.55
C PHE A 37 24.55 0.38 0.58
N VAL A 38 24.42 1.70 0.51
CA VAL A 38 23.13 2.37 0.29
C VAL A 38 23.36 3.64 -0.53
N SER A 39 22.44 3.96 -1.44
CA SER A 39 22.54 5.16 -2.28
C SER A 39 22.35 6.44 -1.48
N PRO A 40 23.00 7.57 -1.86
CA PRO A 40 22.99 8.81 -1.07
C PRO A 40 21.61 9.43 -0.83
N ASN A 41 20.69 9.27 -1.78
CA ASN A 41 19.30 9.76 -1.69
C ASN A 41 18.48 9.09 -0.56
N VAL A 42 19.01 8.05 0.10
CA VAL A 42 18.38 7.48 1.31
C VAL A 42 18.19 8.51 2.41
N LYS A 43 19.05 9.53 2.48
CA LYS A 43 18.92 10.63 3.44
C LYS A 43 17.69 11.47 3.17
N ASP A 44 17.42 11.75 1.91
CA ASP A 44 16.26 12.57 1.53
C ASP A 44 14.95 11.78 1.69
N ILE A 45 14.99 10.46 1.45
CA ILE A 45 13.80 9.60 1.48
C ILE A 45 13.50 9.10 2.90
N LEU A 46 14.49 8.67 3.68
CA LEU A 46 14.29 8.07 5.02
C LEU A 46 14.74 8.97 6.18
N GLY A 47 15.52 10.01 5.90
CA GLY A 47 16.09 10.94 6.87
C GLY A 47 17.48 10.55 7.39
N PHE A 48 17.86 9.28 7.31
CA PHE A 48 19.12 8.79 7.87
C PHE A 48 20.31 9.02 6.94
N SER A 49 21.47 9.34 7.51
CA SER A 49 22.69 9.48 6.72
C SER A 49 23.20 8.11 6.23
N VAL A 50 23.96 8.10 5.14
CA VAL A 50 24.59 6.88 4.61
C VAL A 50 25.49 6.24 5.67
N GLU A 51 26.25 7.05 6.40
CA GLU A 51 27.15 6.59 7.46
C GLU A 51 26.38 5.85 8.57
N TYR A 52 25.18 6.34 8.92
CA TYR A 52 24.33 5.67 9.90
C TYR A 52 23.88 4.27 9.46
N PHE A 53 23.71 4.03 8.16
CA PHE A 53 23.42 2.70 7.63
C PHE A 53 24.64 1.78 7.59
N LEU A 54 25.85 2.32 7.40
CA LEU A 54 27.07 1.54 7.18
C LEU A 54 27.88 1.29 8.45
N GLU A 55 27.85 2.20 9.43
CA GLU A 55 28.65 2.12 10.66
C GLU A 55 27.90 1.44 11.81
N SER A 56 26.58 1.36 11.73
CA SER A 56 25.72 0.75 12.76
C SER A 56 25.06 -0.50 12.19
N ASP A 57 24.79 -1.49 13.05
CA ASP A 57 23.78 -2.51 12.77
C ASP A 57 22.42 -1.81 12.69
N PHE A 58 22.15 -1.15 11.57
CA PHE A 58 20.97 -0.31 11.39
C PHE A 58 19.74 -1.20 11.65
N PRO A 59 18.91 -0.88 12.65
CA PRO A 59 17.85 -1.77 13.09
C PRO A 59 16.63 -1.64 12.16
N TRP A 60 16.79 -2.05 10.90
CA TRP A 60 15.77 -1.92 9.85
C TRP A 60 14.45 -2.56 10.30
N ALA A 61 14.52 -3.75 10.87
CA ALA A 61 13.36 -4.50 11.36
C ALA A 61 12.60 -3.79 12.49
N GLU A 62 13.27 -2.99 13.32
CA GLU A 62 12.60 -2.24 14.40
C GLU A 62 11.77 -1.06 13.88
N ARG A 63 12.06 -0.61 12.65
CA ARG A 63 11.36 0.49 11.99
C ARG A 63 10.19 0.05 11.13
N ILE A 64 10.04 -1.26 10.90
CA ILE A 64 8.87 -1.82 10.23
C ILE A 64 7.68 -1.75 11.20
N HIS A 65 6.51 -1.36 10.70
CA HIS A 65 5.28 -1.38 11.49
C HIS A 65 4.99 -2.78 12.03
N GLU A 66 4.49 -2.87 13.26
CA GLU A 66 4.34 -4.15 14.00
C GLU A 66 3.59 -5.22 13.19
N ASP A 67 2.44 -4.86 12.61
CA ASP A 67 1.63 -5.77 11.78
C ASP A 67 2.35 -6.31 10.54
N ASP A 68 3.39 -5.62 10.06
CA ASP A 68 4.09 -5.97 8.82
C ASP A 68 5.36 -6.80 9.10
N LYS A 69 5.87 -6.80 10.34
CA LYS A 69 7.14 -7.44 10.72
C LYS A 69 7.18 -8.93 10.39
N GLU A 70 6.18 -9.68 10.82
CA GLU A 70 6.13 -11.14 10.62
C GLU A 70 6.12 -11.50 9.14
N LYS A 71 5.33 -10.77 8.35
CA LYS A 71 5.22 -10.97 6.90
C LYS A 71 6.55 -10.69 6.20
N VAL A 72 7.20 -9.58 6.53
CA VAL A 72 8.50 -9.21 5.93
C VAL A 72 9.57 -10.22 6.33
N ALA A 73 9.66 -10.58 7.61
CA ALA A 73 10.61 -11.57 8.10
C ALA A 73 10.42 -12.94 7.41
N SER A 74 9.17 -13.39 7.28
CA SER A 74 8.84 -14.65 6.60
C SER A 74 9.27 -14.63 5.13
N ARG A 75 9.07 -13.51 4.43
CA ARG A 75 9.47 -13.38 3.02
C ARG A 75 10.97 -13.36 2.84
N PHE A 76 11.69 -12.67 3.72
CA PHE A 76 13.15 -12.68 3.76
C PHE A 76 13.69 -14.09 4.05
N HIS A 77 13.10 -14.80 5.01
CA HIS A 77 13.49 -16.19 5.28
C HIS A 77 13.27 -17.09 4.05
N GLN A 78 12.13 -16.92 3.36
CA GLN A 78 11.81 -17.70 2.18
C GLN A 78 12.80 -17.46 1.03
N ILE A 79 13.11 -16.20 0.70
CA ILE A 79 14.06 -15.91 -0.40
C ILE A 79 15.49 -16.39 -0.05
N MET A 80 15.90 -16.33 1.21
CA MET A 80 17.20 -16.86 1.62
C MET A 80 17.29 -18.38 1.47
N LYS A 81 16.16 -19.08 1.62
CA LYS A 81 16.08 -20.55 1.49
C LYS A 81 15.92 -20.99 0.03
N ASP A 82 14.99 -20.39 -0.69
CA ASP A 82 14.57 -20.83 -2.03
C ASP A 82 15.40 -20.14 -3.13
N GLY A 83 16.02 -19.01 -2.80
CA GLY A 83 16.74 -18.17 -3.74
C GLY A 83 15.85 -17.30 -4.62
N GLY A 84 16.47 -16.61 -5.57
CA GLY A 84 15.76 -15.80 -6.57
C GLY A 84 15.51 -14.35 -6.13
N SER A 85 14.29 -13.86 -6.39
CA SER A 85 13.87 -12.49 -6.13
C SER A 85 12.56 -12.41 -5.35
N ALA A 86 12.39 -11.34 -4.56
CA ALA A 86 11.17 -11.09 -3.81
C ALA A 86 10.79 -9.62 -3.87
N ILE A 87 9.48 -9.40 -3.77
CA ILE A 87 8.88 -8.07 -3.64
C ILE A 87 8.13 -8.03 -2.32
N ASN A 88 8.33 -6.95 -1.55
CA ASN A 88 7.66 -6.67 -0.29
C ASN A 88 7.14 -5.24 -0.29
N GLU A 89 5.92 -5.05 0.22
CA GLU A 89 5.37 -3.73 0.51
C GLU A 89 5.00 -3.68 1.99
N TYR A 90 5.50 -2.68 2.70
CA TYR A 90 5.35 -2.56 4.15
C TYR A 90 5.48 -1.11 4.60
N ARG A 91 4.97 -0.83 5.80
CA ARG A 91 5.10 0.46 6.47
C ARG A 91 6.43 0.56 7.20
N PHE A 92 7.09 1.70 7.03
CA PHE A 92 8.40 2.00 7.59
C PHE A 92 8.39 3.36 8.29
N LYS A 93 9.05 3.43 9.45
CA LYS A 93 9.17 4.65 10.25
C LYS A 93 10.47 5.40 9.97
N ARG A 94 10.35 6.57 9.32
CA ARG A 94 11.44 7.52 9.02
C ARG A 94 12.11 8.06 10.28
N GLN A 95 13.20 8.83 10.09
CA GLN A 95 13.92 9.48 11.20
C GLN A 95 13.06 10.47 11.99
N ASP A 96 12.23 11.24 11.30
CA ASP A 96 11.30 12.20 11.89
C ASP A 96 10.08 11.54 12.59
N GLY A 97 9.96 10.21 12.48
CA GLY A 97 8.87 9.43 13.04
C GLY A 97 7.65 9.30 12.13
N GLN A 98 7.65 9.92 10.95
CA GLN A 98 6.59 9.71 9.95
C GLN A 98 6.61 8.27 9.44
N GLU A 99 5.42 7.70 9.32
CA GLU A 99 5.23 6.41 8.65
C GLU A 99 5.06 6.62 7.15
N ILE A 100 5.78 5.81 6.37
CA ILE A 100 5.70 5.76 4.92
C ILE A 100 5.51 4.33 4.45
N TRP A 101 5.08 4.16 3.20
CA TRP A 101 5.07 2.85 2.56
C TRP A 101 6.31 2.68 1.69
N LEU A 102 7.06 1.61 1.94
CA LEU A 102 8.16 1.17 1.10
C LEU A 102 7.76 -0.06 0.31
N ARG A 103 8.25 -0.12 -0.93
CA ARG A 103 8.25 -1.31 -1.77
C ARG A 103 9.68 -1.72 -2.02
N ASP A 104 10.08 -2.85 -1.45
CA ASP A 104 11.38 -3.43 -1.69
C ASP A 104 11.29 -4.47 -2.78
N GLU A 105 12.22 -4.41 -3.72
CA GLU A 105 12.52 -5.49 -4.65
C GLU A 105 13.95 -5.96 -4.36
N ILE A 106 14.11 -7.25 -4.02
CA ILE A 106 15.41 -7.83 -3.64
C ILE A 106 15.72 -9.06 -4.49
N THR A 107 17.01 -9.32 -4.70
CA THR A 107 17.53 -10.51 -5.39
C THR A 107 18.78 -11.01 -4.68
N ILE A 108 18.92 -12.33 -4.58
CA ILE A 108 20.12 -12.97 -4.01
C ILE A 108 21.18 -13.11 -5.09
N GLN A 109 22.39 -12.60 -4.80
CA GLN A 109 23.59 -12.85 -5.58
C GLN A 109 24.31 -14.07 -5.01
N TYR A 110 24.84 -14.91 -5.90
CA TYR A 110 25.58 -16.12 -5.53
C TYR A 110 27.05 -16.00 -5.95
N ASP A 111 27.94 -16.63 -5.19
CA ASP A 111 29.34 -16.82 -5.57
C ASP A 111 29.51 -17.96 -6.60
N GLU A 112 30.75 -18.18 -7.05
CA GLU A 112 31.09 -19.25 -7.99
C GLU A 112 30.82 -20.66 -7.44
N SER A 113 30.74 -20.80 -6.11
CA SER A 113 30.44 -22.05 -5.41
C SER A 113 28.94 -22.28 -5.21
N GLY A 114 28.09 -21.34 -5.62
CA GLY A 114 26.64 -21.40 -5.47
C GLY A 114 26.12 -20.98 -4.10
N ASN A 115 26.95 -20.36 -3.26
CA ASN A 115 26.52 -19.84 -1.95
C ASN A 115 26.02 -18.39 -2.07
N PRO A 116 25.00 -17.98 -1.30
CA PRO A 116 24.60 -16.57 -1.22
C PRO A 116 25.78 -15.67 -0.81
N SER A 117 26.12 -14.70 -1.65
CA SER A 117 27.24 -13.78 -1.44
C SER A 117 26.80 -12.34 -1.16
N ALA A 118 25.62 -11.94 -1.61
CA ALA A 118 25.02 -10.65 -1.32
C ALA A 118 23.51 -10.67 -1.52
N ILE A 119 22.81 -9.73 -0.89
CA ILE A 119 21.43 -9.36 -1.21
C ILE A 119 21.50 -7.99 -1.89
N LEU A 120 20.97 -7.88 -3.11
CA LEU A 120 20.88 -6.63 -3.83
C LEU A 120 19.42 -6.20 -3.86
N GLY A 121 19.15 -4.93 -3.60
CA GLY A 121 17.77 -4.45 -3.58
C GLY A 121 17.58 -3.00 -3.95
N THR A 122 16.33 -2.70 -4.26
CA THR A 122 15.83 -1.35 -4.46
C THR A 122 14.60 -1.12 -3.61
N SER A 123 14.57 0.00 -2.87
CA SER A 123 13.39 0.45 -2.12
C SER A 123 12.76 1.65 -2.81
N PHE A 124 11.47 1.56 -3.09
CA PHE A 124 10.67 2.64 -3.63
C PHE A 124 9.75 3.18 -2.55
N GLU A 125 9.71 4.50 -2.38
CA GLU A 125 8.61 5.09 -1.64
C GLU A 125 7.33 5.02 -2.49
N ILE A 126 6.27 4.42 -1.92
CA ILE A 126 4.97 4.24 -2.57
C ILE A 126 3.82 4.80 -1.72
N THR A 127 4.11 5.72 -0.79
CA THR A 127 3.14 6.31 0.14
C THR A 127 1.95 6.93 -0.61
N ASP A 128 2.20 7.80 -1.60
CA ASP A 128 1.15 8.45 -2.38
C ASP A 128 0.25 7.43 -3.09
N ARG A 129 0.85 6.39 -3.68
CA ARG A 129 0.13 5.31 -4.35
C ARG A 129 -0.80 4.59 -3.36
N LYS A 130 -0.32 4.27 -2.17
CA LYS A 130 -1.10 3.60 -1.12
C LYS A 130 -2.22 4.48 -0.57
N ILE A 131 -1.99 5.78 -0.41
CA ILE A 131 -3.03 6.73 0.00
C ILE A 131 -4.14 6.76 -1.05
N SER A 132 -3.80 6.91 -2.34
CA SER A 132 -4.79 6.90 -3.42
C SER A 132 -5.55 5.57 -3.53
N GLU A 133 -4.87 4.43 -3.35
CA GLU A 133 -5.52 3.11 -3.31
C GLU A 133 -6.57 3.03 -2.18
N LEU A 134 -6.21 3.49 -0.97
CA LEU A 134 -7.10 3.47 0.20
C LEU A 134 -8.28 4.45 0.06
N GLU A 135 -8.05 5.63 -0.51
CA GLU A 135 -9.12 6.60 -0.75
C GLU A 135 -10.16 6.06 -1.74
N SER A 136 -9.71 5.46 -2.84
CA SER A 136 -10.59 4.84 -3.83
C SER A 136 -11.37 3.64 -3.27
N GLN A 137 -10.73 2.82 -2.43
CA GLN A 137 -11.42 1.74 -1.72
C GLN A 137 -12.51 2.28 -0.80
N ARG A 138 -12.19 3.32 -0.02
CA ARG A 138 -13.16 3.94 0.90
C ARG A 138 -14.35 4.55 0.16
N GLU A 139 -14.11 5.17 -0.99
CA GLU A 139 -15.18 5.71 -1.84
C GLU A 139 -16.10 4.58 -2.33
N THR A 140 -15.52 3.51 -2.88
CA THR A 140 -16.27 2.34 -3.35
C THR A 140 -17.09 1.69 -2.23
N GLU A 141 -16.52 1.53 -1.03
CA GLU A 141 -17.23 0.98 0.13
C GLU A 141 -18.42 1.86 0.55
N ASN A 142 -18.26 3.18 0.51
CA ASN A 142 -19.33 4.11 0.82
C ASN A 142 -20.45 4.05 -0.23
N GLU A 143 -20.11 3.97 -1.52
CA GLU A 143 -21.09 3.79 -2.59
C GLU A 143 -21.87 2.49 -2.43
N LEU A 144 -21.18 1.38 -2.17
CA LEU A 144 -21.82 0.08 -1.93
C LEU A 144 -22.74 0.11 -0.70
N ARG A 145 -22.29 0.73 0.39
CA ARG A 145 -23.10 0.91 1.60
C ARG A 145 -24.36 1.71 1.32
N ASN A 146 -24.25 2.82 0.59
CA ASN A 146 -25.40 3.64 0.21
C ASN A 146 -26.36 2.84 -0.68
N ARG A 147 -25.85 2.13 -1.70
CA ARG A 147 -26.66 1.30 -2.60
C ARG A 147 -27.44 0.20 -1.87
N LEU A 148 -26.80 -0.48 -0.92
CA LEU A 148 -27.44 -1.48 -0.08
C LEU A 148 -28.53 -0.86 0.81
N SER A 149 -28.27 0.32 1.38
CA SER A 149 -29.26 1.05 2.18
C SER A 149 -30.50 1.42 1.36
N TYR A 150 -30.33 1.88 0.12
CA TYR A 150 -31.46 2.15 -0.80
C TYR A 150 -32.25 0.88 -1.14
N GLN A 151 -31.56 -0.21 -1.48
CA GLN A 151 -32.23 -1.47 -1.83
C GLN A 151 -33.03 -2.02 -0.66
N HIS A 152 -32.48 -1.98 0.56
CA HIS A 152 -33.18 -2.41 1.76
C HIS A 152 -34.44 -1.57 2.01
N ALA A 153 -34.31 -0.23 1.93
CA ALA A 153 -35.44 0.67 2.09
C ALA A 153 -36.54 0.43 1.05
N LEU A 154 -36.18 0.21 -0.21
CA LEU A 154 -37.15 -0.11 -1.26
C LEU A 154 -37.86 -1.45 -1.01
N ALA A 155 -37.12 -2.49 -0.58
CA ALA A 155 -37.71 -3.78 -0.25
C ALA A 155 -38.69 -3.67 0.94
N GLU A 156 -38.30 -2.93 1.98
CA GLU A 156 -39.14 -2.68 3.15
C GLU A 156 -40.40 -1.89 2.79
N CYS A 157 -40.26 -0.83 1.98
CA CYS A 157 -41.39 -0.07 1.47
C CYS A 157 -42.31 -0.94 0.60
N SER A 158 -41.75 -1.78 -0.27
CA SER A 158 -42.52 -2.69 -1.11
C SER A 158 -43.37 -3.65 -0.27
N ASN A 159 -42.78 -4.26 0.77
CA ASN A 159 -43.52 -5.15 1.67
C ASN A 159 -44.65 -4.40 2.41
N LEU A 160 -44.37 -3.20 2.91
CA LEU A 160 -45.38 -2.38 3.58
C LEU A 160 -46.54 -2.00 2.65
N LEU A 161 -46.25 -1.68 1.39
CA LEU A 161 -47.26 -1.27 0.42
C LEU A 161 -48.12 -2.46 -0.06
N VAL A 162 -47.56 -3.66 -0.14
CA VAL A 162 -48.31 -4.88 -0.52
C VAL A 162 -49.40 -5.19 0.52
N ASP A 163 -49.11 -5.00 1.80
CA ASP A 163 -50.05 -5.28 2.90
C ASP A 163 -50.91 -4.05 3.29
N ALA A 164 -50.85 -2.97 2.52
CA ALA A 164 -51.48 -1.71 2.89
C ALA A 164 -53.01 -1.74 2.72
N THR A 165 -53.74 -1.52 3.82
CA THR A 165 -55.20 -1.37 3.82
C THR A 165 -55.66 0.07 3.99
N ASP A 166 -54.75 1.00 4.28
CA ASP A 166 -55.03 2.42 4.52
C ASP A 166 -53.80 3.30 4.22
N ILE A 167 -54.04 4.60 4.02
CA ILE A 167 -53.06 5.63 3.69
C ILE A 167 -52.04 5.90 4.83
N SER A 168 -52.30 5.46 6.06
CA SER A 168 -51.35 5.57 7.17
C SER A 168 -50.01 4.84 6.93
N VAL A 169 -49.94 3.91 5.96
CA VAL A 169 -48.67 3.24 5.61
C VAL A 169 -47.66 4.22 4.98
N PHE A 170 -48.13 5.31 4.37
CA PHE A 170 -47.26 6.26 3.67
C PHE A 170 -46.34 7.02 4.64
N ASP A 171 -46.74 7.25 5.88
CA ASP A 171 -45.87 7.87 6.89
C ASP A 171 -44.64 7.00 7.21
N LYS A 172 -44.84 5.68 7.28
CA LYS A 172 -43.74 4.72 7.49
C LYS A 172 -42.82 4.65 6.29
N VAL A 173 -43.39 4.59 5.09
CA VAL A 173 -42.64 4.62 3.82
C VAL A 173 -41.80 5.90 3.71
N LEU A 174 -42.37 7.06 4.03
CA LEU A 174 -41.65 8.34 4.03
C LEU A 174 -40.46 8.31 4.99
N HIS A 175 -40.66 7.81 6.20
CA HIS A 175 -39.59 7.73 7.20
C HIS A 175 -38.44 6.82 6.76
N ILE A 176 -38.76 5.64 6.22
CA ILE A 176 -37.77 4.68 5.69
C ILE A 176 -36.97 5.31 4.54
N LEU A 177 -37.67 5.94 3.59
CA LEU A 177 -37.03 6.58 2.45
C LEU A 177 -36.15 7.76 2.89
N GLN A 178 -36.59 8.61 3.83
CA GLN A 178 -35.80 9.71 4.36
C GLN A 178 -34.48 9.23 4.98
N GLY A 179 -34.53 8.13 5.74
CA GLY A 179 -33.33 7.53 6.34
C GLY A 179 -32.33 7.02 5.30
N ALA A 180 -32.82 6.34 4.26
CA ALA A 180 -31.96 5.76 3.23
C ALA A 180 -31.42 6.78 2.24
N THR A 181 -32.21 7.79 1.87
CA THR A 181 -31.81 8.86 0.95
C THR A 181 -30.97 9.94 1.60
N LYS A 182 -31.01 10.04 2.94
CA LYS A 182 -30.45 11.15 3.71
C LYS A 182 -30.97 12.51 3.24
N THR A 183 -32.20 12.54 2.71
CA THR A 183 -32.85 13.79 2.27
C THR A 183 -33.77 14.32 3.35
N ASP A 184 -33.76 15.63 3.52
CA ASP A 184 -34.58 16.30 4.54
C ASP A 184 -36.09 16.15 4.28
N ARG A 185 -36.51 16.06 3.01
CA ARG A 185 -37.93 16.05 2.63
C ARG A 185 -38.21 15.12 1.46
N ILE A 186 -39.26 14.33 1.60
CA ILE A 186 -39.83 13.46 0.56
C ILE A 186 -41.34 13.76 0.52
N TYR A 187 -41.91 13.82 -0.69
CA TYR A 187 -43.32 14.17 -0.91
C TYR A 187 -44.02 13.09 -1.73
N PHE A 188 -45.26 12.76 -1.35
CA PHE A 188 -46.18 11.99 -2.18
C PHE A 188 -47.20 12.91 -2.84
N PHE A 189 -47.51 12.68 -4.12
CA PHE A 189 -48.59 13.36 -4.83
C PHE A 189 -49.60 12.32 -5.31
N THR A 190 -50.88 12.58 -5.08
CA THR A 190 -51.98 11.78 -5.65
C THR A 190 -52.48 12.48 -6.91
N ASN A 191 -52.46 11.78 -8.04
CA ASN A 191 -53.14 12.26 -9.23
C ASN A 191 -54.62 11.88 -9.13
N LYS A 192 -55.51 12.88 -9.22
CA LYS A 192 -56.93 12.62 -9.44
C LYS A 192 -57.09 12.11 -10.88
N ILE A 193 -57.47 10.83 -11.01
CA ILE A 193 -57.90 10.23 -12.28
C ILE A 193 -59.30 10.74 -12.61
#